data_AF-A0A2E3MP74-F1
#
_entry.id   AF-A0A2E3MP74-F1
#
_cell.length_a   1.000
_cell.length_b   1.000
_cell.length_c   1.000
_cell.angle_alpha   90.00
_cell.angle_beta   90.00
_cell.angle_gamma   90.00
#
_symmetry.space_group_name_H-M   'P 1'
#
loop_
_entity.id
_entity.type
_entity.pdbx_description
1 polymer ?
#
loop_
_entity_poly.entity_id
_entity_poly.type
_entity_poly.pdbx_seq_one_letter_code
_entity_poly.pdbx_strand_id
1 'polypeptide(L)'
;MEHLLPNLGGFVPRLTGRCMRVLPSHLRFTLHTSFFFLWLGTMSGCMTGPFSGLAKWRPDLRREWKEDAVFGPTLHEQVEDLQKLRNTAGTLSPTEQETWSRRLVELAEANASPVLMEALVHTLGVLPTETAGTALRAALQHAEPDVRSAACLAWAERGGTEAADQLATVAGADTNQDVRLTALRELSRFPGKKTVTTLGVALDDRSPAVQWRAMQSLKVVTGLDYGDNVPAWREFVSGGNPGAERRPSVTERMSDLFRF
;
A
#
# COMPACT_ATOMS: atom_id res chain seq x y z
N MET A 1 51.80 40.54 -33.28
CA MET A 1 51.67 39.62 -34.42
C MET A 1 50.29 38.97 -34.27
N GLU A 2 49.19 39.68 -34.42
CA GLU A 2 48.73 40.41 -35.63
C GLU A 2 48.79 39.55 -36.89
N HIS A 3 47.66 39.57 -37.60
CA HIS A 3 47.36 39.03 -38.94
C HIS A 3 46.58 37.71 -38.97
N LEU A 4 45.53 37.53 -39.78
CA LEU A 4 44.81 38.41 -40.72
C LEU A 4 43.55 37.62 -41.15
N LEU A 5 42.36 38.24 -41.08
CA LEU A 5 41.26 37.94 -42.00
C LEU A 5 41.60 38.54 -43.37
N PRO A 6 41.03 38.02 -44.47
CA PRO A 6 40.54 38.93 -45.49
C PRO A 6 39.12 38.66 -45.97
N ASN A 7 38.45 39.79 -46.18
CA ASN A 7 37.22 40.02 -46.90
C ASN A 7 37.29 39.58 -48.38
N LEU A 8 36.16 39.10 -48.90
CA LEU A 8 35.70 39.28 -50.29
C LEU A 8 34.18 39.53 -50.17
N GLY A 9 33.66 40.74 -50.43
CA GLY A 9 33.50 41.30 -51.78
C GLY A 9 32.49 40.43 -52.54
N GLY A 10 31.18 40.68 -52.51
CA GLY A 10 30.54 41.80 -53.19
C GLY A 10 29.93 41.31 -54.51
N PHE A 11 28.63 41.02 -54.55
CA PHE A 11 27.88 40.94 -55.81
C PHE A 11 26.42 41.35 -55.58
N VAL A 12 26.10 42.54 -56.08
CA VAL A 12 24.75 43.09 -56.17
C VAL A 12 24.26 42.86 -57.60
N PRO A 13 23.08 42.28 -57.83
CA PRO A 13 22.29 42.57 -59.01
C PRO A 13 21.12 43.47 -58.62
N ARG A 14 21.01 44.58 -59.35
CA ARG A 14 19.91 45.55 -59.28
C ARG A 14 18.97 45.30 -60.46
N LEU A 15 17.67 45.54 -60.21
CA LEU A 15 16.55 45.66 -61.16
C LEU A 15 16.00 44.31 -61.64
N THR A 16 14.72 44.00 -61.48
CA THR A 16 13.58 44.76 -62.02
C THR A 16 12.31 44.58 -61.18
N GLY A 17 11.49 45.63 -61.06
CA GLY A 17 10.28 45.64 -60.25
C GLY A 17 9.22 44.62 -60.65
N ARG A 18 8.50 44.12 -59.64
CA ARG A 18 7.17 43.54 -59.81
C ARG A 18 6.36 43.70 -58.51
N CYS A 19 5.24 44.39 -58.63
CA CYS A 19 4.12 44.57 -57.72
C CYS A 19 4.27 44.08 -56.26
N MET A 20 4.32 45.04 -55.33
CA MET A 20 3.75 44.86 -53.99
C MET A 20 2.29 44.41 -54.13
N ARG A 21 2.04 43.10 -53.99
CA ARG A 21 0.74 42.62 -53.52
C ARG A 21 0.81 42.60 -52.00
N VAL A 22 0.12 43.56 -51.40
CA VAL A 22 -0.17 43.58 -49.96
C VAL A 22 -0.87 42.27 -49.61
N LEU A 23 -0.18 41.38 -48.89
CA LEU A 23 -0.82 40.20 -48.33
C LEU A 23 -1.76 40.64 -47.19
N PRO A 24 -3.00 40.13 -47.11
CA PRO A 24 -3.93 40.48 -46.05
C PRO A 24 -3.38 40.11 -44.66
N SER A 25 -3.59 40.99 -43.68
CA SER A 25 -3.12 40.89 -42.30
C SER A 25 -3.58 39.64 -41.54
N HIS A 26 -4.59 38.93 -42.04
CA HIS A 26 -5.12 37.71 -41.44
C HIS A 26 -4.20 36.48 -41.63
N LEU A 27 -3.31 36.48 -42.63
CA LEU A 27 -2.41 35.34 -42.90
C LEU A 27 -1.11 35.36 -42.07
N ARG A 28 -0.78 36.49 -41.43
CA ARG A 28 0.34 36.58 -40.48
C ARG A 28 -0.02 36.02 -39.10
N PHE A 29 -1.30 36.00 -38.75
CA PHE A 29 -1.76 35.55 -37.43
C PHE A 29 -1.86 34.02 -37.31
N THR A 30 -2.20 33.34 -38.40
CA THR A 30 -2.32 31.86 -38.42
C THR A 30 -0.97 31.14 -38.40
N LEU A 31 0.09 31.75 -38.93
CA LEU A 31 1.43 31.15 -38.90
C LEU A 31 2.13 31.28 -37.53
N HIS A 32 1.79 32.28 -36.72
CA HIS A 32 2.33 32.40 -35.35
C HIS A 32 1.59 31.53 -34.34
N THR A 33 0.28 31.31 -34.49
CA THR A 33 -0.48 30.44 -33.59
C THR A 33 -0.14 28.95 -33.78
N SER A 34 0.15 28.51 -35.02
CA SER A 34 0.63 27.14 -35.25
C SER A 34 2.04 26.88 -34.70
N PHE A 35 2.92 27.88 -34.65
CA PHE A 35 4.25 27.72 -34.05
C PHE A 35 4.20 27.73 -32.51
N PHE A 36 3.25 28.45 -31.90
CA PHE A 36 3.10 28.48 -30.45
C PHE A 36 2.56 27.16 -29.87
N PHE A 37 1.65 26.48 -30.58
CA PHE A 37 1.19 25.14 -30.19
C PHE A 37 2.23 24.03 -30.44
N LEU A 38 3.13 24.21 -31.42
CA LEU A 38 4.25 23.29 -31.64
C LEU A 38 5.38 23.50 -30.60
N TRP A 39 5.50 24.70 -30.04
CA TRP A 39 6.49 25.01 -28.99
C TRP A 39 6.06 24.51 -27.61
N LEU A 40 4.76 24.55 -27.27
CA LEU A 40 4.24 24.00 -26.01
C LEU A 40 4.37 22.47 -25.89
N GLY A 41 4.58 21.75 -26.98
CA GLY A 41 4.79 20.29 -26.96
C GLY A 41 6.21 19.86 -26.53
N THR A 42 7.15 20.79 -26.42
CA THR A 42 8.57 20.49 -26.11
C THR A 42 8.97 20.79 -24.67
N MET A 43 8.06 21.36 -23.86
CA MET A 43 8.27 21.62 -22.43
C MET A 43 7.46 20.68 -21.52
N SER A 44 7.18 19.45 -21.96
CA SER A 44 6.71 18.40 -21.05
C SER A 44 7.92 17.78 -20.32
N GLY A 45 8.54 18.56 -19.44
CA GLY A 45 9.42 18.02 -18.42
C GLY A 45 8.61 17.13 -17.45
N CYS A 46 9.16 15.96 -17.14
CA CYS A 46 8.81 15.06 -16.03
C CYS A 46 7.33 14.80 -15.73
N MET A 47 6.45 14.84 -16.74
CA MET A 47 5.13 14.25 -16.61
C MET A 47 5.15 12.93 -17.37
N THR A 48 5.19 11.82 -16.63
CA THR A 48 4.91 10.49 -17.19
C THR A 48 3.49 10.57 -17.75
N GLY A 49 3.40 10.88 -19.05
CA GLY A 49 2.13 11.23 -19.70
C GLY A 49 1.14 10.06 -19.68
N PRO A 50 -0.02 10.21 -20.32
CA PRO A 50 -1.09 9.20 -20.34
C PRO A 50 -0.69 7.85 -20.95
N PHE A 51 0.57 7.69 -21.40
CA PHE A 51 1.16 6.49 -21.98
C PHE A 51 2.33 5.92 -21.17
N SER A 52 2.32 6.05 -19.84
CA SER A 52 3.37 5.48 -18.95
C SER A 52 3.60 3.98 -19.18
N GLY A 53 2.57 3.20 -19.54
CA GLY A 53 2.70 1.78 -19.89
C GLY A 53 3.54 1.48 -21.13
N LEU A 54 3.76 2.48 -22.01
CA LEU A 54 4.65 2.37 -23.17
C LEU A 54 6.11 2.74 -22.84
N ALA A 55 6.39 3.26 -21.65
CA ALA A 55 7.74 3.62 -21.20
C ALA A 55 8.72 2.45 -21.28
N LYS A 56 8.26 1.22 -21.04
CA LYS A 56 9.11 0.02 -21.16
C LYS A 56 9.62 -0.27 -22.58
N TRP A 57 8.95 0.27 -23.60
CA TRP A 57 9.32 0.09 -25.00
C TRP A 57 10.20 1.22 -25.55
N ARG A 58 10.33 2.33 -24.79
CA ARG A 58 11.13 3.51 -25.11
C ARG A 58 12.64 3.23 -24.91
N PRO A 59 13.47 3.30 -25.96
CA PRO A 59 14.90 3.00 -25.85
C PRO A 59 15.67 3.94 -24.91
N ASP A 60 15.28 5.21 -24.85
CA ASP A 60 15.85 6.26 -24.02
C ASP A 60 15.67 5.97 -22.52
N LEU A 61 14.43 5.71 -22.09
CA LEU A 61 14.12 5.38 -20.69
C LEU A 61 14.77 4.06 -20.25
N ARG A 62 14.84 3.07 -21.15
CA ARG A 62 15.55 1.81 -20.85
C ARG A 62 17.04 2.00 -20.66
N ARG A 63 17.66 3.00 -21.31
CA ARG A 63 19.08 3.31 -21.09
C ARG A 63 19.26 3.96 -19.72
N GLU A 64 18.41 4.94 -19.40
CA GLU A 64 18.38 5.59 -18.10
C GLU A 64 18.17 4.58 -16.95
N TRP A 65 17.19 3.68 -17.05
CA TRP A 65 16.99 2.63 -16.03
C TRP A 65 18.18 1.68 -15.88
N LYS A 66 18.92 1.42 -16.96
CA LYS A 66 20.16 0.63 -16.90
C LYS A 66 21.29 1.38 -16.21
N GLU A 67 21.36 2.70 -16.40
CA GLU A 67 22.30 3.57 -15.72
C GLU A 67 21.96 3.67 -14.22
N ASP A 68 20.67 3.78 -13.88
CA ASP A 68 20.21 3.82 -12.48
C ASP A 68 20.43 2.49 -11.73
N ALA A 69 20.30 1.35 -12.43
CA ALA A 69 20.55 0.03 -11.85
C ALA A 69 22.00 -0.16 -11.35
N VAL A 70 22.93 0.72 -11.74
CA VAL A 70 24.31 0.73 -11.23
C VAL A 70 24.33 1.06 -9.72
N PHE A 71 23.37 1.84 -9.22
CA PHE A 71 23.34 2.30 -7.83
C PHE A 71 22.75 1.27 -6.86
N GLY A 72 22.22 0.15 -7.37
CA GLY A 72 21.64 -0.93 -6.59
C GLY A 72 20.25 -1.32 -7.08
N PRO A 73 19.65 -2.36 -6.47
CA PRO A 73 18.30 -2.78 -6.83
C PRO A 73 17.29 -1.70 -6.41
N THR A 74 16.28 -1.50 -7.26
CA THR A 74 15.16 -0.62 -6.93
C THR A 74 14.30 -1.23 -5.81
N LEU A 75 13.54 -0.40 -5.10
CA LEU A 75 12.60 -0.87 -4.09
C LEU A 75 11.60 -1.90 -4.66
N HIS A 76 11.17 -1.71 -5.92
CA HIS A 76 10.26 -2.63 -6.58
C HIS A 76 10.89 -4.02 -6.76
N GLU A 77 12.13 -4.08 -7.25
CA GLU A 77 12.87 -5.34 -7.42
C GLU A 77 13.13 -6.02 -6.08
N GLN A 78 13.48 -5.26 -5.04
CA GLN A 78 13.67 -5.79 -3.68
C GLN A 78 12.40 -6.45 -3.15
N VAL A 79 11.24 -5.78 -3.30
CA VAL A 79 9.95 -6.33 -2.87
C VAL A 79 9.57 -7.57 -3.70
N GLU A 80 9.86 -7.56 -5.00
CA GLU A 80 9.63 -8.72 -5.88
C GLU A 80 10.48 -9.93 -5.47
N ASP A 81 11.75 -9.71 -5.13
CA ASP A 81 12.65 -10.77 -4.68
C ASP A 81 12.23 -11.35 -3.34
N LEU A 82 11.78 -10.52 -2.40
CA LEU A 82 11.18 -10.96 -1.14
C LEU A 82 9.90 -11.78 -1.36
N GLN A 83 9.07 -11.37 -2.32
CA GLN A 83 7.88 -12.14 -2.70
C GLN A 83 8.24 -13.51 -3.29
N LYS A 84 9.27 -13.58 -4.15
CA LYS A 84 9.78 -14.86 -4.67
C LYS A 84 10.27 -15.76 -3.54
N LEU A 85 11.05 -15.21 -2.60
CA LEU A 85 11.54 -15.94 -1.43
C LEU A 85 10.38 -16.48 -0.58
N ARG A 86 9.35 -15.67 -0.33
CA ARG A 86 8.16 -16.12 0.41
C ARG A 86 7.46 -17.30 -0.28
N ASN A 87 7.36 -17.27 -1.60
CA ASN A 87 6.73 -18.35 -2.38
C ASN A 87 7.55 -19.64 -2.37
N THR A 88 8.87 -19.56 -2.25
CA THR A 88 9.77 -20.74 -2.21
C THR A 88 10.18 -21.13 -0.79
N ALA A 89 9.78 -20.39 0.24
CA ALA A 89 10.20 -20.60 1.62
C ALA A 89 9.95 -22.04 2.11
N GLY A 90 8.83 -22.65 1.70
CA GLY A 90 8.47 -24.02 2.06
C GLY A 90 9.35 -25.11 1.42
N THR A 91 10.12 -24.80 0.37
CA THR A 91 11.04 -25.75 -0.27
C THR A 91 12.46 -25.67 0.29
N LEU A 92 12.77 -24.66 1.09
CA LEU A 92 14.09 -24.46 1.68
C LEU A 92 14.34 -25.42 2.82
N SER A 93 15.59 -25.87 2.98
CA SER A 93 16.01 -26.61 4.16
C SER A 93 15.97 -25.73 5.42
N PRO A 94 15.85 -26.31 6.63
CA PRO A 94 15.83 -25.53 7.87
C PRO A 94 17.07 -24.62 8.06
N THR A 95 18.24 -25.07 7.60
CA THR A 95 19.49 -24.29 7.66
C THR A 95 19.47 -23.10 6.70
N GLU A 96 18.89 -23.26 5.51
CA GLU A 96 18.68 -22.16 4.56
C GLU A 96 17.65 -21.16 5.08
N GLN A 97 16.54 -21.63 5.65
CA GLN A 97 15.54 -20.76 6.28
C GLN A 97 16.13 -19.91 7.39
N GLU A 98 16.98 -20.49 8.25
CA GLU A 98 17.69 -19.76 9.30
C GLU A 98 18.69 -18.74 8.73
N THR A 99 19.40 -19.11 7.65
CA THR A 99 20.32 -18.20 6.98
C THR A 99 19.59 -17.01 6.35
N TRP A 100 18.46 -17.25 5.70
CA TRP A 100 17.60 -16.19 5.18
C TRP A 100 17.02 -15.33 6.30
N SER A 101 16.58 -15.93 7.40
CA SER A 101 16.03 -15.19 8.55
C SER A 101 17.05 -14.19 9.09
N ARG A 102 18.30 -14.61 9.32
CA ARG A 102 19.38 -13.71 9.78
C ARG A 102 19.65 -12.58 8.79
N ARG A 103 19.76 -12.91 7.50
CA ARG A 103 20.02 -11.91 6.44
C ARG A 103 18.88 -10.88 6.32
N LEU A 104 17.64 -11.30 6.48
CA LEU A 104 16.48 -10.41 6.44
C LEU A 104 16.45 -9.47 7.64
N VAL A 105 16.87 -9.94 8.82
CA VAL A 105 17.02 -9.08 10.02
C VAL A 105 18.12 -8.05 9.80
N GLU A 106 19.28 -8.45 9.29
CA GLU A 106 20.37 -7.51 8.95
C GLU A 106 19.90 -6.46 7.93
N LEU A 107 19.12 -6.86 6.93
CA LEU A 107 18.56 -5.94 5.94
C LEU A 107 17.53 -4.98 6.55
N ALA A 108 16.73 -5.45 7.51
CA ALA A 108 15.77 -4.62 8.23
C ALA A 108 16.47 -3.56 9.11
N GLU A 109 17.58 -3.92 9.77
CA GLU A 109 18.36 -2.99 10.59
C GLU A 109 19.08 -1.92 9.75
N ALA A 110 19.51 -2.28 8.54
CA ALA A 110 20.24 -1.39 7.65
C ALA A 110 19.35 -0.40 6.87
N ASN A 111 18.02 -0.56 6.89
CA ASN A 111 17.11 0.19 6.01
C ASN A 111 16.01 0.92 6.79
N ALA A 112 15.67 2.14 6.36
CA ALA A 112 14.66 2.97 6.99
C ALA A 112 13.32 3.04 6.21
N SER A 113 13.21 2.38 5.06
CA SER A 113 12.00 2.42 4.21
C SER A 113 10.86 1.61 4.84
N PRO A 114 9.72 2.24 5.19
CA PRO A 114 8.57 1.52 5.74
C PRO A 114 8.03 0.44 4.81
N VAL A 115 7.98 0.73 3.50
CA VAL A 115 7.47 -0.21 2.48
C VAL A 115 8.35 -1.45 2.39
N LEU A 116 9.68 -1.28 2.48
CA LEU A 116 10.58 -2.44 2.50
C LEU A 116 10.43 -3.21 3.82
N MET A 117 10.29 -2.51 4.94
CA MET A 117 10.09 -3.12 6.25
C MET A 117 8.84 -4.00 6.30
N GLU A 118 7.71 -3.54 5.74
CA GLU A 118 6.50 -4.37 5.60
C GLU A 118 6.79 -5.65 4.81
N ALA A 119 7.46 -5.55 3.66
CA ALA A 119 7.81 -6.71 2.83
C ALA A 119 8.77 -7.69 3.54
N LEU A 120 9.71 -7.18 4.33
CA LEU A 120 10.62 -7.98 5.15
C LEU A 120 9.86 -8.72 6.25
N VAL A 121 8.97 -8.03 6.98
CA VAL A 121 8.14 -8.59 8.03
C VAL A 121 7.23 -9.71 7.49
N HIS A 122 6.59 -9.50 6.33
CA HIS A 122 5.80 -10.56 5.68
C HIS A 122 6.64 -11.77 5.30
N THR A 123 7.86 -11.57 4.82
CA THR A 123 8.77 -12.66 4.46
C THR A 123 9.25 -13.43 5.70
N LEU A 124 9.54 -12.73 6.80
CA LEU A 124 9.87 -13.35 8.08
C LEU A 124 8.69 -14.17 8.63
N GLY A 125 7.44 -13.73 8.40
CA GLY A 125 6.20 -14.43 8.76
C GLY A 125 6.16 -15.89 8.34
N VAL A 126 6.61 -16.19 7.12
CA VAL A 126 6.56 -17.55 6.55
C VAL A 126 7.75 -18.43 6.89
N LEU A 127 8.80 -17.88 7.52
CA LEU A 127 10.00 -18.62 7.89
C LEU A 127 9.83 -19.18 9.30
N PRO A 128 9.75 -20.52 9.49
CA PRO A 128 9.48 -21.14 10.79
C PRO A 128 10.74 -21.22 11.66
N THR A 129 11.41 -20.09 11.88
CA THR A 129 12.65 -19.98 12.66
C THR A 129 12.44 -19.14 13.92
N GLU A 130 13.28 -19.33 14.94
CA GLU A 130 13.28 -18.52 16.16
C GLU A 130 13.79 -17.10 15.90
N THR A 131 14.73 -16.95 14.97
CA THR A 131 15.22 -15.64 14.51
C THR A 131 14.07 -14.84 13.90
N ALA A 132 13.26 -15.45 13.02
CA ALA A 132 12.09 -14.78 12.46
C ALA A 132 11.04 -14.47 13.54
N GLY A 133 10.75 -15.40 14.46
CA GLY A 133 9.82 -15.15 15.57
C GLY A 133 10.24 -13.97 16.45
N THR A 134 11.53 -13.84 16.73
CA THR A 134 12.08 -12.71 17.51
C THR A 134 11.95 -11.39 16.75
N ALA A 135 12.26 -11.38 15.45
CA ALA A 135 12.09 -10.21 14.60
C ALA A 135 10.63 -9.78 14.49
N LEU A 136 9.68 -10.72 14.38
CA LEU A 136 8.24 -10.42 14.36
C LEU A 136 7.74 -9.85 15.69
N ARG A 137 8.27 -10.31 16.84
CA ARG A 137 7.97 -9.68 18.15
C ARG A 137 8.45 -8.24 18.21
N ALA A 138 9.64 -7.95 17.66
CA ALA A 138 10.16 -6.59 17.59
C ALA A 138 9.33 -5.71 16.64
N ALA A 139 8.89 -6.26 15.50
CA ALA A 139 8.08 -5.54 14.51
C ALA A 139 6.71 -5.09 15.07
N LEU A 140 6.14 -5.81 16.04
CA LEU A 140 4.93 -5.38 16.76
C LEU A 140 5.13 -4.12 17.62
N GLN A 141 6.38 -3.70 17.86
CA GLN A 141 6.73 -2.50 18.61
C GLN A 141 7.37 -1.44 17.73
N HIS A 142 7.31 -1.61 16.41
CA HIS A 142 7.92 -0.68 15.46
C HIS A 142 7.24 0.71 15.53
N ALA A 143 8.03 1.77 15.29
CA ALA A 143 7.53 3.15 15.35
C ALA A 143 6.40 3.40 14.34
N GLU A 144 6.56 2.87 13.12
CA GLU A 144 5.57 3.02 12.05
C GLU A 144 4.38 2.05 12.24
N PRO A 145 3.13 2.55 12.30
CA PRO A 145 1.93 1.72 12.43
C PRO A 145 1.70 0.74 11.27
N ASP A 146 2.12 1.08 10.05
CA ASP A 146 1.97 0.19 8.89
C ASP A 146 2.82 -1.09 9.07
N VAL A 147 4.04 -0.95 9.60
CA VAL A 147 4.91 -2.09 9.94
C VAL A 147 4.31 -2.93 11.07
N ARG A 148 3.70 -2.31 12.09
CA ARG A 148 3.00 -3.06 13.16
C ARG A 148 1.80 -3.83 12.62
N SER A 149 1.05 -3.24 11.69
CA SER A 149 -0.07 -3.90 11.01
C SER A 149 0.40 -5.08 10.15
N ALA A 150 1.50 -4.92 9.41
CA ALA A 150 2.16 -6.00 8.68
C ALA A 150 2.62 -7.13 9.61
N ALA A 151 3.13 -6.79 10.81
CA ALA A 151 3.50 -7.79 11.81
C ALA A 151 2.28 -8.56 12.34
N CYS A 152 1.13 -7.91 12.57
CA CYS A 152 -0.11 -8.61 12.90
C CYS A 152 -0.52 -9.61 11.82
N LEU A 153 -0.46 -9.21 10.55
CA LEU A 153 -0.73 -10.10 9.41
C LEU A 153 0.23 -11.29 9.38
N ALA A 154 1.53 -11.05 9.56
CA ALA A 154 2.55 -12.10 9.57
C ALA A 154 2.34 -13.10 10.73
N TRP A 155 1.99 -12.63 11.93
CA TRP A 155 1.62 -13.52 13.05
C TRP A 155 0.38 -14.35 12.72
N ALA A 156 -0.62 -13.73 12.11
CA ALA A 156 -1.85 -14.40 11.71
C ALA A 156 -1.61 -15.52 10.69
N GLU A 157 -0.71 -15.30 9.74
CA GLU A 157 -0.29 -16.30 8.74
C GLU A 157 0.56 -17.41 9.35
N ARG A 158 1.47 -17.07 10.27
CA ARG A 158 2.29 -18.05 11.00
C ARG A 158 1.44 -19.01 11.84
N GLY A 159 0.37 -18.49 12.43
CA GLY A 159 -0.55 -19.27 13.23
C GLY A 159 0.02 -19.70 14.59
N GLY A 160 -0.67 -20.64 15.24
CA GLY A 160 -0.31 -21.14 16.57
C GLY A 160 -0.85 -20.29 17.73
N THR A 161 -0.67 -20.81 18.95
CA THR A 161 -1.18 -20.16 20.16
C THR A 161 -0.46 -18.84 20.45
N GLU A 162 0.84 -18.75 20.13
CA GLU A 162 1.60 -17.50 20.28
C GLU A 162 1.03 -16.38 19.40
N ALA A 163 0.67 -16.68 18.15
CA ALA A 163 0.08 -15.67 17.27
C ALA A 163 -1.20 -15.07 17.85
N ALA A 164 -2.11 -15.91 18.38
CA ALA A 164 -3.32 -15.45 19.03
C ALA A 164 -3.01 -14.55 20.25
N ASP A 165 -1.97 -14.88 21.02
CA ASP A 165 -1.56 -14.12 22.20
C ASP A 165 -0.95 -12.76 21.84
N GLN A 166 -0.11 -12.71 20.81
CA GLN A 166 0.45 -11.47 20.30
C GLN A 166 -0.66 -10.56 19.74
N LEU A 167 -1.56 -11.11 18.93
CA LEU A 167 -2.69 -10.36 18.35
C LEU A 167 -3.64 -9.83 19.44
N ALA A 168 -3.94 -10.64 20.47
CA ALA A 168 -4.75 -10.20 21.59
C ALA A 168 -4.09 -9.04 22.36
N THR A 169 -2.78 -9.10 22.55
CA THR A 169 -2.00 -8.03 23.20
C THR A 169 -2.09 -6.73 22.40
N VAL A 170 -1.84 -6.79 21.09
CA VAL A 170 -1.88 -5.61 20.21
C VAL A 170 -3.28 -5.00 20.15
N ALA A 171 -4.32 -5.84 20.04
CA ALA A 171 -5.72 -5.38 20.01
C ALA A 171 -6.12 -4.56 21.26
N GLY A 172 -5.56 -4.91 22.42
CA GLY A 172 -5.85 -4.25 23.70
C GLY A 172 -4.95 -3.06 24.02
N ALA A 173 -3.71 -3.02 23.51
CA ALA A 173 -2.68 -2.11 24.01
C ALA A 173 -2.09 -1.14 22.96
N ASP A 174 -2.27 -1.37 21.66
CA ASP A 174 -1.70 -0.46 20.66
C ASP A 174 -2.34 0.94 20.72
N THR A 175 -1.56 1.97 20.44
CA THR A 175 -2.04 3.36 20.49
C THR A 175 -2.72 3.77 19.19
N ASN A 176 -2.40 3.11 18.08
CA ASN A 176 -2.98 3.40 16.77
C ASN A 176 -4.23 2.52 16.54
N GLN A 177 -5.36 3.18 16.24
CA GLN A 177 -6.63 2.49 16.03
C GLN A 177 -6.59 1.49 14.86
N ASP A 178 -5.90 1.79 13.77
CA ASP A 178 -5.85 0.92 12.58
C ASP A 178 -5.06 -0.36 12.85
N VAL A 179 -4.00 -0.27 13.66
CA VAL A 179 -3.25 -1.44 14.13
C VAL A 179 -4.15 -2.32 15.00
N ARG A 180 -4.91 -1.73 15.94
CA ARG A 180 -5.87 -2.48 16.77
C ARG A 180 -6.95 -3.14 15.95
N LEU A 181 -7.51 -2.44 14.96
CA LEU A 181 -8.51 -2.97 14.03
C LEU A 181 -7.95 -4.15 13.22
N THR A 182 -6.70 -4.06 12.80
CA THR A 182 -5.98 -5.14 12.11
C THR A 182 -5.81 -6.34 13.04
N ALA A 183 -5.32 -6.13 14.27
CA ALA A 183 -5.16 -7.19 15.25
C ALA A 183 -6.48 -7.90 15.58
N LEU A 184 -7.58 -7.16 15.79
CA LEU A 184 -8.91 -7.72 16.03
C LEU A 184 -9.44 -8.52 14.83
N ARG A 185 -9.18 -8.05 13.60
CA ARG A 185 -9.55 -8.78 12.38
C ARG A 185 -8.79 -10.09 12.31
N GLU A 186 -7.48 -10.06 12.47
CA GLU A 186 -6.64 -11.25 12.36
C GLU A 186 -6.88 -12.25 13.49
N LEU A 187 -7.18 -11.76 14.70
CA LEU A 187 -7.52 -12.62 15.84
C LEU A 187 -8.74 -13.50 15.56
N SER A 188 -9.63 -13.09 14.63
CA SER A 188 -10.79 -13.90 14.25
C SER A 188 -10.42 -15.21 13.56
N ARG A 189 -9.17 -15.37 13.11
CA ARG A 189 -8.65 -16.64 12.54
C ARG A 189 -8.34 -17.69 13.60
N PHE A 190 -8.35 -17.31 14.88
CA PHE A 190 -7.98 -18.16 16.01
C PHE A 190 -9.20 -18.42 16.89
N PRO A 191 -10.08 -19.37 16.55
CA PRO A 191 -11.26 -19.65 17.34
C PRO A 191 -10.88 -20.22 18.71
N GLY A 192 -11.55 -19.76 19.76
CA GLY A 192 -11.33 -20.23 21.12
C GLY A 192 -11.85 -19.26 22.16
N LYS A 193 -11.98 -19.76 23.40
CA LYS A 193 -12.53 -18.97 24.53
C LYS A 193 -11.74 -17.67 24.75
N LYS A 194 -10.41 -17.71 24.68
CA LYS A 194 -9.54 -16.54 24.86
C LYS A 194 -9.81 -15.46 23.82
N THR A 195 -10.00 -15.85 22.56
CA THR A 195 -10.36 -14.94 21.46
C THR A 195 -11.71 -14.29 21.71
N VAL A 196 -12.74 -15.08 22.05
CA VAL A 196 -14.07 -14.54 22.36
C VAL A 196 -14.01 -13.53 23.52
N THR A 197 -13.26 -13.84 24.58
CA THR A 197 -13.05 -12.91 25.70
C THR A 197 -12.36 -11.62 25.26
N THR A 198 -11.29 -11.72 24.45
CA THR A 198 -10.54 -10.55 23.98
C THR A 198 -11.39 -9.66 23.08
N LEU A 199 -12.10 -10.25 22.12
CA LEU A 199 -13.03 -9.53 21.26
C LEU A 199 -14.17 -8.91 22.08
N GLY A 200 -14.64 -9.61 23.12
CA GLY A 200 -15.60 -9.11 24.07
C GLY A 200 -15.17 -7.81 24.77
N VAL A 201 -13.91 -7.71 25.21
CA VAL A 201 -13.36 -6.48 25.79
C VAL A 201 -13.41 -5.32 24.78
N ALA A 202 -13.16 -5.59 23.50
CA ALA A 202 -13.22 -4.56 22.45
C ALA A 202 -14.64 -4.04 22.15
N LEU A 203 -15.70 -4.70 22.63
CA LEU A 203 -17.08 -4.18 22.59
C LEU A 203 -17.30 -2.98 23.52
N ASP A 204 -16.42 -2.78 24.48
CA ASP A 204 -16.46 -1.66 25.44
C ASP A 204 -15.51 -0.52 25.04
N ASP A 205 -14.90 -0.61 23.86
CA ASP A 205 -14.04 0.43 23.34
C ASP A 205 -14.80 1.73 23.07
N ARG A 206 -14.14 2.88 23.17
CA ARG A 206 -14.76 4.18 22.87
C ARG A 206 -14.97 4.41 21.37
N SER A 207 -14.19 3.74 20.52
CA SER A 207 -14.26 3.86 19.09
C SER A 207 -15.36 2.96 18.50
N PRO A 208 -16.36 3.51 17.80
CA PRO A 208 -17.37 2.72 17.11
C PRO A 208 -16.76 1.77 16.06
N ALA A 209 -15.65 2.15 15.43
CA ALA A 209 -14.97 1.30 14.46
C ALA A 209 -14.41 0.02 15.13
N VAL A 210 -13.88 0.16 16.34
CA VAL A 210 -13.34 -0.95 17.13
C VAL A 210 -14.46 -1.86 17.62
N GLN A 211 -15.55 -1.29 18.15
CA GLN A 211 -16.74 -2.06 18.53
C GLN A 211 -17.29 -2.84 17.35
N TRP A 212 -17.44 -2.19 16.19
CA TRP A 212 -17.92 -2.83 14.97
C TRP A 212 -17.00 -3.97 14.53
N ARG A 213 -15.68 -3.74 14.53
CA ARG A 213 -14.69 -4.78 14.19
C ARG A 213 -14.78 -5.97 15.14
N ALA A 214 -14.94 -5.72 16.44
CA ALA A 214 -15.10 -6.77 17.43
C ALA A 214 -16.34 -7.62 17.17
N MET A 215 -17.49 -7.00 16.84
CA MET A 215 -18.72 -7.71 16.46
C MET A 215 -18.51 -8.56 15.20
N GLN A 216 -17.87 -8.03 14.16
CA GLN A 216 -17.57 -8.80 12.94
C GLN A 216 -16.64 -9.99 13.22
N SER A 217 -15.60 -9.79 14.01
CA SER A 217 -14.68 -10.87 14.41
C SER A 217 -15.38 -11.92 15.28
N LEU A 218 -16.28 -11.51 16.18
CA LEU A 218 -17.09 -12.43 16.97
C LEU A 218 -18.02 -13.25 16.08
N LYS A 219 -18.67 -12.64 15.09
CA LYS A 219 -19.47 -13.34 14.08
C LYS A 219 -18.68 -14.39 13.33
N VAL A 220 -17.45 -14.07 12.91
CA VAL A 220 -16.55 -15.04 12.24
C VAL A 220 -16.19 -16.19 13.17
N VAL A 221 -15.82 -15.91 14.42
CA VAL A 221 -15.35 -16.94 15.37
C VAL A 221 -16.48 -17.83 15.89
N THR A 222 -17.67 -17.28 16.08
CA THR A 222 -18.81 -17.98 16.71
C THR A 222 -19.80 -18.54 15.69
N GLY A 223 -19.82 -18.01 14.47
CA GLY A 223 -20.84 -18.31 13.46
C GLY A 223 -22.22 -17.71 13.76
N LEU A 224 -22.34 -16.90 14.82
CA LEU A 224 -23.59 -16.27 15.24
C LEU A 224 -23.73 -14.86 14.64
N ASP A 225 -24.96 -14.41 14.43
CA ASP A 225 -25.23 -13.06 13.91
C ASP A 225 -26.28 -12.36 14.77
N TYR A 226 -25.83 -11.44 15.61
CA TYR A 226 -26.68 -10.54 16.39
C TYR A 226 -26.80 -9.14 15.75
N GLY A 227 -26.32 -8.99 14.51
CA GLY A 227 -26.25 -7.70 13.83
C GLY A 227 -25.26 -6.74 14.50
N ASP A 228 -25.45 -5.44 14.24
CA ASP A 228 -24.67 -4.34 14.82
C ASP A 228 -25.19 -3.94 16.22
N ASN A 229 -25.48 -4.93 17.07
CA ASN A 229 -26.04 -4.74 18.40
C ASN A 229 -25.01 -5.09 19.48
N VAL A 230 -24.27 -4.08 19.92
CA VAL A 230 -23.23 -4.24 20.95
C VAL A 230 -23.79 -4.85 22.26
N PRO A 231 -24.94 -4.39 22.81
CA PRO A 231 -25.56 -5.04 23.97
C PRO A 231 -25.80 -6.55 23.81
N ALA A 232 -26.32 -6.98 22.65
CA ALA A 232 -26.55 -8.41 22.40
C ALA A 232 -25.22 -9.19 22.38
N TRP A 233 -24.20 -8.66 21.71
CA TRP A 233 -22.87 -9.28 21.74
C TRP A 233 -22.25 -9.34 23.14
N ARG A 234 -22.45 -8.32 23.98
CA ARG A 234 -22.01 -8.34 25.40
C ARG A 234 -22.72 -9.40 26.22
N GLU A 235 -24.03 -9.52 26.04
CA GLU A 235 -24.83 -10.55 26.73
C GLU A 235 -24.32 -11.95 26.35
N PHE A 236 -24.10 -12.21 25.07
CA PHE A 236 -23.52 -13.46 24.58
C PHE A 236 -22.14 -13.75 25.20
N VAL A 237 -21.22 -12.78 25.16
CA VAL A 237 -19.87 -12.94 25.73
C VAL A 237 -19.92 -13.22 27.25
N SER A 238 -20.93 -12.69 27.94
CA SER A 238 -21.15 -12.90 29.38
C SER A 238 -21.82 -14.25 29.71
N GLY A 239 -22.14 -15.07 28.70
CA GLY A 239 -22.77 -16.37 28.84
C GLY A 239 -24.30 -16.36 28.73
N GLY A 240 -24.90 -15.24 28.36
CA GLY A 240 -26.34 -15.12 28.08
C GLY A 240 -26.72 -15.62 26.67
N ASN A 241 -28.02 -15.56 26.37
CA ASN A 241 -28.56 -15.91 25.05
C ASN A 241 -29.50 -14.79 24.58
N PRO A 242 -28.97 -13.76 23.90
CA PRO A 242 -29.74 -12.57 23.49
C PRO A 242 -30.83 -12.87 22.44
N GLY A 243 -30.91 -14.12 21.93
CA GLY A 243 -31.80 -14.50 20.84
C GLY A 243 -31.32 -13.99 19.47
N ALA A 244 -31.88 -14.51 18.39
CA ALA A 244 -31.55 -14.02 17.05
C ALA A 244 -32.03 -12.57 16.87
N GLU A 245 -31.26 -11.76 16.12
CA GLU A 245 -31.60 -10.36 15.82
C GLU A 245 -33.04 -10.25 15.30
N ARG A 246 -33.92 -9.56 16.05
CA ARG A 246 -35.28 -9.28 15.61
C ARG A 246 -35.24 -8.22 14.52
N ARG A 247 -35.20 -8.65 13.25
CA ARG A 247 -35.39 -7.75 12.10
C ARG A 247 -36.89 -7.54 11.89
N PRO A 248 -37.45 -6.33 12.13
CA PRO A 248 -38.86 -6.08 11.87
C PRO A 248 -39.16 -6.33 10.40
N SER A 249 -40.31 -6.92 10.13
CA SER A 249 -40.73 -7.21 8.75
C SER A 249 -40.82 -5.90 7.93
N VAL A 250 -40.73 -6.00 6.60
CA VAL A 250 -40.94 -4.84 5.71
C VAL A 250 -42.28 -4.16 6.04
N THR A 251 -43.30 -4.96 6.34
CA THR A 251 -44.64 -4.52 6.74
C THR A 251 -44.64 -3.77 8.07
N GLU A 252 -43.94 -4.26 9.10
CA GLU A 252 -43.77 -3.54 10.38
C GLU A 252 -43.05 -2.20 10.16
N ARG A 253 -41.94 -2.19 9.41
CA ARG A 253 -41.19 -0.96 9.11
C ARG A 253 -42.05 0.07 8.37
N MET A 254 -42.88 -0.40 7.44
CA MET A 254 -43.80 0.45 6.69
C MET A 254 -44.91 0.97 7.60
N SER A 255 -45.46 0.14 8.50
CA SER A 255 -46.49 0.56 9.46
C SER A 255 -46.00 1.59 10.48
N ASP A 256 -44.75 1.51 10.93
CA ASP A 256 -44.16 2.51 11.82
C ASP A 256 -43.90 3.85 11.12
N LEU A 257 -43.65 3.82 9.80
CA LEU A 257 -43.46 5.02 8.98
C LEU A 257 -44.76 5.81 8.75
N PHE A 258 -45.92 5.17 8.94
CA PHE A 258 -47.24 5.79 8.85
C PHE A 258 -47.89 6.06 10.22
N ARG A 259 -47.19 5.78 11.32
CA ARG A 259 -47.57 6.22 12.68
C ARG A 259 -47.00 7.62 12.95
N PHE A 260 -47.61 8.63 12.34
CA PHE A 260 -47.42 10.04 12.69
C PHE A 260 -48.74 10.62 13.20
#